data_AF-A0A9D8NYJ6-F1
#
_entry.id   AF-A0A9D8NYJ6-F1
#
_cell.length_a   1.000
_cell.length_b   1.000
_cell.length_c   1.000
_cell.angle_alpha   90.00
_cell.angle_beta   90.00
_cell.angle_gamma   90.00
#
_symmetry.space_group_name_H-M   'P 1'
#
loop_
_entity.id
_entity.type
_entity.pdbx_description
1 polymer ?
#
loop_
_entity_poly.entity_id
_entity_poly.type
_entity_poly.pdbx_seq_one_letter_code
_entity_poly.pdbx_strand_id
1 'polypeptide(L)'
;MPNHVHLVIRVERNDISLYRILQSLKRHTAREANKLLSRTGQFWQHESYDRVIRNDRELERIIWCIVQNPVEASLCPRWDQWKWTYIQPDLKSRLQLPRVDP
;
A
#
# COMPACT_ATOMS: atom_id res chain seq x y z
N MET A 1 5.78 5.11 1.87
CA MET A 1 7.00 5.96 1.94
C MET A 1 7.63 5.82 3.34
N PRO A 2 8.79 6.41 3.71
CA PRO A 2 9.55 5.92 4.88
C PRO A 2 8.82 6.02 6.23
N ASN A 3 7.70 6.77 6.29
CA ASN A 3 6.86 6.96 7.47
C ASN A 3 5.42 6.40 7.36
N HIS A 4 5.01 5.83 6.22
CA HIS A 4 3.65 5.31 6.02
C HIS A 4 3.58 4.25 4.90
N VAL A 5 2.48 3.48 4.86
CA VAL A 5 2.20 2.52 3.78
C VAL A 5 0.88 2.83 3.10
N HIS A 6 0.82 2.62 1.79
CA HIS A 6 -0.42 2.60 1.02
C HIS A 6 -0.74 1.16 0.64
N LEU A 7 -1.99 0.76 0.79
CA LEU A 7 -2.43 -0.61 0.54
C LEU A 7 -3.74 -0.59 -0.24
N VAL A 8 -3.78 -1.30 -1.36
CA VAL A 8 -5.01 -1.63 -2.09
C VAL A 8 -5.27 -3.11 -1.90
N ILE A 9 -6.41 -3.47 -1.34
CA ILE A 9 -6.81 -4.85 -1.10
C ILE A 9 -8.22 -5.09 -1.62
N ARG A 10 -8.45 -6.32 -2.07
CA ARG A 10 -9.77 -6.88 -2.31
C ARG A 10 -10.05 -7.88 -1.19
N VAL A 11 -11.18 -7.73 -0.52
CA VAL A 11 -11.63 -8.67 0.50
C VAL A 11 -12.57 -9.67 -0.19
N GLU A 12 -12.10 -10.91 -0.37
CA GLU A 12 -12.90 -11.98 -1.02
C GLU A 12 -14.03 -12.50 -0.12
N ARG A 13 -13.89 -12.30 1.20
CA ARG A 13 -14.78 -12.82 2.23
C ARG A 13 -15.61 -11.71 2.85
N ASN A 14 -16.93 -11.74 2.60
CA ASN A 14 -17.85 -10.73 3.11
C ASN A 14 -18.12 -10.84 4.62
N ASP A 15 -17.71 -11.92 5.28
CA ASP A 15 -17.90 -12.13 6.72
C ASP A 15 -16.80 -11.48 7.59
N ILE A 16 -15.77 -10.90 6.96
CA ILE A 16 -14.66 -10.24 7.65
C ILE A 16 -14.71 -8.74 7.36
N SER A 17 -14.88 -7.95 8.41
CA SER A 17 -14.84 -6.48 8.26
C SER A 17 -13.43 -5.97 7.99
N LEU A 18 -13.34 -4.91 7.17
CA LEU A 18 -12.08 -4.20 6.90
C LEU A 18 -11.36 -3.81 8.19
N TYR A 19 -12.11 -3.39 9.21
CA TYR A 19 -11.58 -3.05 10.53
C TYR A 19 -10.76 -4.20 11.15
N ARG A 20 -11.28 -5.44 11.11
CA ARG A 20 -10.55 -6.60 11.69
C ARG A 20 -9.28 -6.92 10.91
N ILE A 21 -9.31 -6.76 9.58
CA ILE A 21 -8.14 -6.94 8.72
C ILE A 21 -7.06 -5.92 9.09
N LEU A 22 -7.42 -4.63 9.14
CA LEU A 22 -6.50 -3.54 9.48
C LEU A 22 -5.96 -3.69 10.92
N GLN A 23 -6.81 -4.07 11.88
CA GLN A 23 -6.40 -4.31 13.26
C GLN A 23 -5.34 -5.42 13.33
N SER A 24 -5.58 -6.55 12.65
CA SER A 24 -4.63 -7.67 12.61
C SER A 24 -3.29 -7.25 11.97
N LEU A 25 -3.36 -6.59 10.81
CA LEU A 25 -2.19 -6.10 10.08
C LEU A 25 -1.36 -5.15 10.93
N LYS A 26 -1.99 -4.09 11.48
CA LYS A 26 -1.30 -3.10 12.33
C LYS A 26 -0.69 -3.75 13.56
N ARG A 27 -1.42 -4.65 14.24
CA ARG A 27 -0.93 -5.33 15.45
C ARG A 27 0.31 -6.17 15.16
N HIS A 28 0.24 -7.02 14.14
CA HIS A 28 1.34 -7.91 13.79
C HIS A 28 2.57 -7.12 13.35
N THR A 29 2.41 -6.21 12.40
CA THR A 29 3.52 -5.42 11.85
C THR A 29 4.12 -4.44 12.88
N ALA A 30 3.32 -3.84 13.77
CA ALA A 30 3.85 -3.00 14.85
C ALA A 30 4.77 -3.80 15.79
N ARG A 31 4.37 -5.03 16.15
CA ARG A 31 5.19 -5.90 17.00
C ARG A 31 6.52 -6.23 16.35
N GLU A 32 6.50 -6.65 15.08
CA GLU A 32 7.73 -7.01 14.37
C GLU A 32 8.62 -5.80 14.10
N ALA A 33 8.05 -4.66 13.70
CA ALA A 33 8.82 -3.43 13.50
C ALA A 33 9.47 -2.92 14.80
N ASN A 34 8.75 -2.95 15.93
CA ASN A 34 9.32 -2.59 17.22
C ASN A 34 10.48 -3.50 17.62
N LYS A 35 10.38 -4.82 17.40
CA LYS A 35 11.49 -5.75 17.64
C LYS A 35 12.70 -5.41 16.76
N LEU A 36 12.49 -5.22 15.46
CA LEU A 36 13.55 -4.93 14.49
C LEU A 36 14.26 -3.61 14.79
N LEU A 37 13.54 -2.63 15.33
CA LEU A 37 14.07 -1.30 15.66
C LEU A 37 14.50 -1.16 17.12
N SER A 38 14.42 -2.22 17.94
CA SER A 38 14.67 -2.17 19.39
C SER A 38 13.85 -1.08 20.11
N ARG A 39 12.59 -0.91 19.71
CA ARG A 39 11.65 0.08 20.26
C ARG A 39 10.51 -0.59 21.02
N THR A 40 9.85 0.17 21.86
CA THR A 40 8.60 -0.21 22.53
C THR A 40 7.54 0.88 22.30
N GLY A 41 6.27 0.54 22.54
CA GLY A 41 5.15 1.47 22.41
C GLY A 41 4.47 1.46 21.03
N GLN A 42 3.75 2.54 20.74
CA GLN A 42 2.93 2.67 19.53
C GLN A 42 3.81 2.84 18.28
N PHE A 43 3.60 1.99 17.27
CA PHE A 43 4.29 2.09 15.98
C PHE A 43 3.44 2.80 14.92
N TRP A 44 2.19 2.37 14.75
CA TRP A 44 1.24 2.96 13.79
C TRP A 44 0.38 4.05 14.42
N GLN A 45 -0.01 5.05 13.62
CA GLN A 45 -1.11 5.94 13.97
C GLN A 45 -2.41 5.16 14.22
N HIS A 46 -3.22 5.66 15.16
CA HIS A 46 -4.43 4.98 15.60
C HIS A 46 -5.40 4.76 14.43
N GLU A 47 -5.77 5.86 13.77
CA GLU A 47 -6.67 5.84 12.62
C GLU A 47 -5.94 5.45 11.33
N SER A 48 -6.72 4.95 10.37
CA SER A 48 -6.30 4.69 9.01
C SER A 48 -7.19 5.52 8.09
N TYR A 49 -6.62 6.02 7.00
CA TYR A 49 -7.44 6.52 5.89
C TYR A 49 -7.87 5.35 5.03
N ASP A 50 -9.17 5.14 4.89
CA ASP A 50 -9.75 4.14 3.99
C ASP A 50 -10.70 4.77 2.95
N ARG A 51 -10.72 4.16 1.77
CA ARG A 51 -11.58 4.57 0.65
C ARG A 51 -12.05 3.35 -0.11
N VAL A 52 -13.36 3.22 -0.27
CA VAL A 52 -13.97 2.19 -1.13
C VAL A 52 -13.77 2.57 -2.61
N ILE A 53 -13.18 1.67 -3.37
CA ILE A 53 -12.96 1.81 -4.81
C ILE A 53 -14.18 1.23 -5.54
N ARG A 54 -14.84 2.05 -6.36
CA ARG A 54 -16.18 1.71 -6.90
C ARG A 54 -16.17 1.14 -8.31
N ASN A 55 -15.08 1.31 -9.06
CA ASN A 55 -14.94 0.83 -10.42
C ASN A 55 -13.46 0.72 -10.84
N ASP A 56 -13.22 0.06 -11.97
CA ASP A 56 -11.87 -0.20 -12.48
C ASP A 56 -11.11 1.09 -12.84
N ARG A 57 -11.79 2.12 -13.36
CA ARG A 57 -11.16 3.41 -13.66
C ARG A 57 -10.65 4.11 -12.40
N GLU A 58 -11.41 4.04 -11.32
CA GLU A 58 -10.99 4.56 -10.02
C GLU A 58 -9.83 3.74 -9.44
N LEU A 59 -9.88 2.40 -9.60
CA LEU A 59 -8.81 1.50 -9.19
C LEU A 59 -7.48 1.86 -9.86
N GLU A 60 -7.48 1.98 -11.18
CA GLU A 60 -6.30 2.35 -11.97
C GLU A 60 -5.71 3.69 -11.52
N ARG A 61 -6.57 4.71 -11.37
CA ARG A 61 -6.15 6.04 -10.91
C ARG A 61 -5.53 6.00 -9.51
N ILE A 62 -6.12 5.26 -8.58
CA ILE A 62 -5.61 5.13 -7.21
C ILE A 62 -4.28 4.39 -7.20
N ILE A 63 -4.16 3.28 -7.94
CA ILE A 63 -2.90 2.54 -8.02
C ILE A 63 -1.81 3.43 -8.63
N TRP A 64 -2.12 4.17 -9.70
CA TRP A 64 -1.18 5.11 -10.30
C TRP A 64 -0.68 6.15 -9.29
N CYS A 65 -1.61 6.78 -8.56
CA CYS A 65 -1.25 7.73 -7.51
C CYS A 65 -0.33 7.09 -6.46
N ILE A 66 -0.66 5.89 -5.97
CA ILE A 66 0.14 5.17 -4.96
C ILE A 66 1.56 4.89 -5.46
N VAL A 67 1.71 4.37 -6.69
CA VAL A 67 3.04 4.03 -7.22
C VAL A 67 3.86 5.27 -7.57
N GLN A 68 3.21 6.40 -7.88
CA GLN A 68 3.88 7.68 -8.14
C GLN A 68 4.36 8.40 -6.88
N ASN A 69 3.79 8.12 -5.71
CA ASN A 69 4.20 8.76 -4.44
C ASN A 69 5.72 8.80 -4.20
N PRO A 70 6.51 7.71 -4.37
CA PRO A 70 7.96 7.78 -4.19
C PRO A 70 8.67 8.68 -5.21
N VAL A 71 8.12 8.85 -6.42
CA VAL A 71 8.66 9.79 -7.42
C VAL A 71 8.35 11.22 -7.01
N GLU A 72 7.11 11.51 -6.64
CA GLU A 72 6.69 12.84 -6.15
C GLU A 72 7.45 13.24 -4.89
N ALA A 73 7.76 12.27 -4.01
CA ALA A 73 8.59 12.46 -2.82
C ALA A 73 10.11 12.50 -3.10
N SER A 74 10.53 12.49 -4.38
CA SER A 74 11.93 12.51 -4.81
C SER A 74 12.80 11.37 -4.22
N LEU A 75 12.20 10.22 -3.92
CA LEU A 75 12.90 9.05 -3.38
C LEU A 75 13.45 8.12 -4.46
N CYS A 76 12.93 8.21 -5.67
CA CYS A 76 13.42 7.52 -6.86
C CYS A 76 13.01 8.29 -8.12
N PRO A 77 13.76 8.17 -9.24
CA PRO A 77 13.42 8.88 -10.47
C PRO A 77 12.23 8.24 -11.21
N ARG A 78 11.92 6.96 -10.94
CA ARG A 78 10.84 6.21 -11.57
C ARG A 78 10.12 5.32 -10.55
N TRP A 79 8.80 5.21 -10.70
CA TRP A 79 7.94 4.48 -9.75
C TRP A 79 8.29 2.99 -9.63
N ASP A 80 8.73 2.38 -10.73
CA ASP A 80 9.07 0.95 -10.83
C ASP A 80 10.46 0.63 -10.26
N GLN A 81 11.28 1.66 -9.99
CA GLN A 81 12.58 1.52 -9.33
C GLN A 81 12.48 1.59 -7.80
N TRP A 82 11.32 1.97 -7.27
CA TRP A 82 11.12 1.94 -5.82
C TRP A 82 10.98 0.49 -5.34
N LYS A 83 12.04 -0.05 -4.74
CA LYS A 83 12.13 -1.46 -4.31
C LYS A 83 11.06 -1.93 -3.33
N TRP A 84 10.33 -1.00 -2.70
CA TRP A 84 9.25 -1.31 -1.76
C TRP A 84 7.86 -1.20 -2.39
N THR A 85 7.77 -1.05 -3.70
CA THR A 85 6.53 -1.15 -4.46
C THR A 85 6.27 -2.61 -4.83
N TYR A 86 5.07 -3.09 -4.56
CA TYR A 86 4.60 -4.39 -5.00
C TYR A 86 3.21 -4.25 -5.63
N ILE A 87 3.03 -4.87 -6.80
CA ILE A 87 1.75 -5.00 -7.48
C ILE A 87 1.60 -6.47 -7.84
N GLN A 88 0.45 -7.07 -7.51
CA GLN A 88 0.17 -8.46 -7.87
C GLN A 88 0.29 -8.63 -9.41
N PRO A 89 0.95 -9.68 -9.92
CA PRO A 89 1.29 -9.79 -11.35
C PRO A 89 0.10 -9.71 -12.31
N ASP A 90 -1.01 -10.39 -12.02
CA ASP A 90 -2.20 -10.39 -12.89
C ASP A 90 -2.84 -9.01 -12.92
N LEU A 91 -2.91 -8.33 -11.77
CA LEU A 91 -3.35 -6.94 -11.69
C LEU A 91 -2.41 -6.05 -12.50
N LYS A 92 -1.09 -6.17 -12.32
CA LYS A 92 -0.10 -5.39 -13.06
C LYS A 92 -0.26 -5.54 -14.58
N SER A 93 -0.56 -6.76 -15.06
CA SER A 93 -0.76 -7.03 -16.49
C SER A 93 -2.01 -6.36 -17.06
N ARG A 94 -3.03 -6.12 -16.23
CA ARG A 94 -4.30 -5.49 -16.61
C ARG A 94 -4.26 -3.97 -16.53
N LEU A 95 -3.42 -3.42 -15.66
CA LEU A 95 -3.31 -1.98 -15.48
C LEU A 95 -2.61 -1.35 -16.68
N GLN A 96 -3.18 -0.27 -17.21
CA GLN A 96 -2.53 0.58 -18.21
C GLN A 96 -1.56 1.56 -17.54
N LEU A 97 -0.62 1.05 -16.74
CA LEU A 97 0.43 1.89 -16.18
C LEU A 97 1.35 2.36 -17.32
N PRO A 98 1.79 3.64 -17.34
CA PRO A 98 2.76 4.12 -18.31
C PRO A 98 3.93 3.15 -18.42
N ARG A 99 4.14 2.63 -19.63
CA ARG A 99 5.30 1.81 -19.94
C ARG A 99 6.52 2.66 -19.66
N VAL A 100 7.44 2.08 -18.93
CA VAL A 100 8.67 2.76 -18.58
C VAL A 100 9.73 2.15 -19.50
N ASP A 101 9.95 2.81 -20.62
CA ASP A 101 10.95 2.38 -21.59
C ASP A 101 12.34 2.35 -20.91
N PRO A 102 13.22 1.42 -21.32
CA PRO A 102 14.54 1.24 -20.71
C PRO A 102 15.40 2.50 -20.70
#